data_AF-J1JE04-F1
#
_entry.id   AF-J1JE04-F1
#
_cell.length_a   1.000
_cell.length_b   1.000
_cell.length_c   1.000
_cell.angle_alpha   90.00
_cell.angle_beta   90.00
_cell.angle_gamma   90.00
#
_symmetry.space_group_name_H-M   'P 1'
#
loop_
_entity.id
_entity.type
_entity.pdbx_description
1 polymer ?
#
loop_
_entity_poly.entity_id
_entity_poly.type
_entity_poly.pdbx_seq_one_letter_code
_entity_poly.pdbx_strand_id
1 'polypeptide(L)'
;APKVRRYTHLFFCKKRMNCLGCISRILAASVNPKSPSVRCKLSKAIAFGFNSLNEELIFPPYNPIQIDAVKELTLNIFQRYPDIMPTYIVGHSDIAIGRKSDPEAAFPWKELYMAGIGAWYDDEPKNHYQEQFSKNFPSQKKVLSKLKCYGYDISSVCIETGYKDLIRAFQLHFRQENYNGILDVEIAAILYILIDKYFP
;
A
#
# COMPACT_ATOMS: atom_id res chain seq x y z
N ALA A 1 26.90 -19.52 -13.22
CA ALA A 1 25.78 -19.62 -12.27
C ALA A 1 25.33 -18.22 -11.86
N PRO A 2 24.14 -17.73 -12.25
CA PRO A 2 23.67 -16.43 -11.79
C PRO A 2 22.91 -16.58 -10.47
N LYS A 3 23.28 -15.76 -9.49
CA LYS A 3 22.62 -15.64 -8.18
C LYS A 3 21.19 -15.11 -8.37
N VAL A 4 20.20 -15.96 -8.16
CA VAL A 4 18.78 -15.59 -8.12
C VAL A 4 18.53 -14.80 -6.83
N ARG A 5 18.32 -13.48 -6.94
CA ARG A 5 17.82 -12.66 -5.84
C ARG A 5 16.33 -12.96 -5.67
N ARG A 6 15.95 -13.48 -4.50
CA ARG A 6 14.56 -13.72 -4.10
C ARG A 6 13.90 -12.38 -3.77
N TYR A 7 12.78 -12.06 -4.42
CA TYR A 7 11.86 -11.03 -3.95
C TYR A 7 10.43 -11.50 -4.21
N THR A 8 9.75 -11.87 -3.12
CA THR A 8 8.30 -12.06 -3.03
C THR A 8 7.92 -11.34 -1.76
N HIS A 9 7.28 -10.18 -1.86
CA HIS A 9 6.98 -9.40 -0.67
C HIS A 9 5.61 -8.69 -0.78
N LEU A 10 4.59 -9.36 -0.25
CA LEU A 10 3.54 -8.69 0.52
C LEU A 10 3.86 -8.98 1.98
N PHE A 11 4.03 -7.97 2.84
CA PHE A 11 4.15 -8.19 4.28
C PHE A 11 3.60 -7.02 5.10
N PHE A 12 2.89 -7.37 6.18
CA PHE A 12 2.14 -6.47 7.04
C PHE A 12 2.76 -6.22 8.41
N CYS A 13 2.31 -5.10 9.00
CA CYS A 13 2.42 -4.60 10.38
C CYS A 13 3.51 -3.56 10.68
N LYS A 14 3.03 -2.34 11.00
CA LYS A 14 3.78 -1.21 11.57
C LYS A 14 3.47 -1.12 13.09
N LYS A 15 4.49 -1.47 13.89
CA LYS A 15 4.72 -1.26 15.35
C LYS A 15 4.04 -2.16 16.40
N ARG A 16 4.77 -3.20 16.83
CA ARG A 16 5.50 -3.21 18.11
C ARG A 16 6.65 -4.22 18.06
N MET A 17 7.84 -3.75 18.39
CA MET A 17 9.14 -4.42 18.21
C MET A 17 9.42 -5.52 19.24
N ASN A 18 8.41 -6.25 19.73
CA ASN A 18 8.57 -7.30 20.77
C ASN A 18 8.01 -8.68 20.39
N CYS A 19 7.47 -8.87 19.19
CA CYS A 19 7.06 -10.19 18.68
C CYS A 19 7.83 -10.55 17.40
N LEU A 20 9.15 -10.48 17.44
CA LEU A 20 10.04 -10.66 16.28
C LEU A 20 10.11 -12.12 15.73
N GLY A 21 9.24 -13.03 16.16
CA GLY A 21 9.28 -14.44 15.78
C GLY A 21 8.24 -14.93 14.77
N CYS A 22 7.03 -14.35 14.72
CA CYS A 22 5.89 -15.08 14.16
C CYS A 22 5.32 -14.52 12.85
N ILE A 23 5.36 -13.21 12.58
CA ILE A 23 4.64 -12.65 11.40
C ILE A 23 5.54 -12.53 10.15
N SER A 24 6.87 -12.45 10.31
CA SER A 24 7.81 -12.44 9.16
C SER A 24 7.88 -13.78 8.40
N ARG A 25 7.48 -14.89 9.03
CA ARG A 25 7.57 -16.25 8.46
C ARG A 25 6.33 -16.69 7.67
N ILE A 26 5.22 -15.97 7.76
CA ILE A 26 3.93 -16.56 7.38
C ILE A 26 3.57 -16.39 5.90
N LEU A 27 4.06 -15.36 5.23
CA LEU A 27 3.99 -15.29 3.75
C LEU A 27 5.17 -15.99 3.04
N ALA A 28 6.16 -16.48 3.79
CA ALA A 28 7.28 -17.26 3.24
C ALA A 28 7.07 -18.78 3.31
N ALA A 29 6.13 -19.29 4.13
CA ALA A 29 6.09 -20.70 4.52
C ALA A 29 4.86 -21.51 4.05
N SER A 30 3.82 -20.91 3.46
CA SER A 30 2.62 -21.67 3.02
C SER A 30 2.57 -21.95 1.51
N VAL A 31 3.72 -22.24 0.91
CA VAL A 31 3.79 -23.01 -0.34
C VAL A 31 4.65 -24.24 -0.03
N ASN A 32 4.02 -25.28 0.54
CA ASN A 32 4.69 -26.53 0.88
C ASN A 32 5.01 -27.32 -0.41
N PRO A 33 6.28 -27.60 -0.75
CA PRO A 33 6.70 -28.09 -2.07
C PRO A 33 6.57 -29.62 -2.25
N LYS A 34 5.65 -30.29 -1.56
CA LYS A 34 5.50 -31.76 -1.62
C LYS A 34 4.20 -32.26 -2.27
N SER A 35 3.74 -31.59 -3.32
CA SER A 35 2.75 -32.12 -4.28
C SER A 35 3.33 -32.08 -5.70
N PRO A 36 3.42 -33.21 -6.44
CA PRO A 36 4.15 -33.27 -7.71
C PRO A 36 3.49 -32.62 -8.93
N SER A 37 2.40 -31.83 -8.81
CA SER A 37 1.67 -31.34 -10.00
C SER A 37 1.39 -29.84 -10.12
N VAL A 38 1.83 -28.99 -9.19
CA VAL A 38 1.62 -27.52 -9.32
C VAL A 38 2.94 -26.78 -9.29
N ARG A 39 3.67 -26.84 -10.40
CA ARG A 39 4.85 -26.00 -10.63
C ARG A 39 4.40 -24.60 -11.08
N CYS A 40 3.81 -23.83 -10.17
CA CYS A 40 3.57 -22.40 -10.42
C CYS A 40 4.88 -21.65 -10.17
N LYS A 41 5.59 -21.30 -11.26
CA LYS A 41 6.71 -20.36 -11.22
C LYS A 41 6.17 -18.98 -10.84
N LEU A 42 5.99 -18.70 -9.55
CA LEU A 42 5.70 -17.35 -9.01
C LEU A 42 6.98 -16.49 -8.96
N SER A 43 7.75 -16.52 -10.04
CA SER A 43 8.88 -15.61 -10.25
C SER A 43 8.64 -14.89 -11.56
N LYS A 44 7.72 -13.92 -11.53
CA LYS A 44 7.73 -12.82 -12.48
C LYS A 44 8.24 -11.60 -11.74
N ALA A 45 9.45 -11.18 -12.11
CA ALA A 45 9.79 -9.78 -11.97
C ALA A 45 8.67 -9.00 -12.69
N ILE A 46 7.95 -8.15 -11.97
CA ILE A 46 7.09 -7.15 -12.62
C ILE A 46 8.07 -6.28 -13.40
N ALA A 47 8.09 -6.48 -14.72
CA ALA A 47 8.93 -5.72 -15.61
C ALA A 47 8.35 -4.30 -15.66
N PHE A 48 9.09 -3.33 -15.12
CA PHE A 48 8.82 -1.92 -15.34
C PHE A 48 8.98 -1.65 -16.84
N GLY A 49 7.88 -1.32 -17.52
CA GLY A 49 7.95 -0.77 -18.86
C GLY A 49 8.14 0.74 -18.76
N PHE A 50 9.23 1.27 -19.32
CA PHE A 50 9.37 2.70 -19.56
C PHE A 50 8.96 2.98 -20.99
N ASN A 51 7.86 3.70 -21.21
CA ASN A 51 7.50 4.16 -22.54
C ASN A 51 8.28 5.44 -22.85
N SER A 52 9.37 5.31 -23.61
CA SER A 52 10.24 6.43 -23.97
C SER A 52 9.57 7.50 -24.84
N LEU A 53 8.37 7.24 -25.37
CA LEU A 53 7.63 8.21 -26.17
C LEU A 53 6.79 9.17 -25.30
N ASN A 54 6.41 8.76 -24.09
CA ASN A 54 5.50 9.53 -23.21
C ASN A 54 6.06 9.77 -21.79
N GLU A 55 7.28 9.34 -21.47
CA GLU A 55 7.87 9.37 -20.11
C GLU A 55 7.00 8.69 -19.02
N GLU A 56 6.05 7.83 -19.42
CA GLU A 56 5.15 7.14 -18.51
C GLU A 56 5.72 5.79 -18.04
N LEU A 57 5.68 5.59 -16.72
CA LEU A 57 5.89 4.29 -16.09
C LEU A 57 4.61 3.47 -16.23
N ILE A 58 4.68 2.37 -17.00
CA ILE A 58 3.55 1.45 -17.16
C ILE A 58 3.74 0.28 -16.20
N PHE A 59 2.79 0.12 -15.29
CA PHE A 59 2.71 -1.04 -14.40
C PHE A 59 1.72 -2.07 -15.00
N PRO A 60 2.18 -3.25 -15.43
CA PRO A 60 1.27 -4.25 -15.96
C PRO A 60 0.31 -4.74 -14.87
N PRO A 61 -0.93 -5.09 -15.21
CA PRO A 61 -1.89 -5.61 -14.24
C PRO A 61 -1.37 -6.91 -13.62
N TYR A 62 -1.68 -7.12 -12.35
CA TYR A 62 -1.39 -8.36 -11.65
C TYR A 62 -2.24 -9.51 -12.22
N ASN A 63 -1.70 -10.74 -12.17
CA ASN A 63 -2.46 -11.91 -12.58
C ASN A 63 -3.62 -12.14 -11.59
N PRO A 64 -4.88 -12.28 -12.03
CA PRO A 64 -6.01 -12.51 -11.12
C PRO A 64 -5.81 -13.71 -10.17
N ILE A 65 -5.22 -14.81 -10.66
CA ILE A 65 -4.92 -16.00 -9.84
C ILE A 65 -3.92 -15.65 -8.72
N GLN A 66 -2.98 -14.76 -8.98
CA GLN A 66 -2.04 -14.29 -7.97
C GLN A 66 -2.75 -13.44 -6.91
N ILE A 67 -3.69 -12.58 -7.32
CA ILE A 67 -4.46 -11.73 -6.41
C ILE A 67 -5.39 -12.57 -5.54
N ASP A 68 -6.05 -13.59 -6.09
CA ASP A 68 -6.89 -14.49 -5.32
C ASP A 68 -6.09 -15.31 -4.29
N ALA A 69 -4.89 -15.80 -4.67
CA ALA A 69 -3.98 -16.45 -3.73
C ALA A 69 -3.53 -15.51 -2.60
N VAL A 70 -3.31 -14.22 -2.90
CA VAL A 70 -3.01 -13.19 -1.89
C VAL A 70 -4.19 -12.98 -0.94
N LYS A 71 -5.42 -12.92 -1.46
CA LYS A 71 -6.63 -12.77 -0.64
C LYS A 71 -6.78 -13.95 0.31
N GLU A 72 -6.73 -15.18 -0.22
CA GLU A 72 -6.87 -16.41 0.58
C GLU A 72 -5.83 -16.48 1.69
N LEU A 73 -4.56 -16.22 1.34
CA LEU A 73 -3.47 -16.24 2.31
C LEU A 73 -3.65 -15.16 3.39
N THR A 74 -4.07 -13.96 3.02
CA THR A 74 -4.27 -12.87 3.97
C THR A 74 -5.42 -13.16 4.92
N LEU A 75 -6.54 -13.69 4.42
CA LEU A 75 -7.67 -14.11 5.26
C LEU A 75 -7.27 -15.22 6.22
N ASN A 76 -6.45 -16.17 5.78
CA ASN A 76 -5.90 -17.21 6.66
C ASN A 76 -4.93 -16.65 7.73
N ILE A 77 -4.24 -15.55 7.44
CA ILE A 77 -3.44 -14.82 8.44
C ILE A 77 -4.34 -14.18 9.48
N PHE A 78 -5.44 -13.53 9.08
CA PHE A 78 -6.37 -12.89 10.02
C PHE A 78 -6.99 -13.88 11.00
N GLN A 79 -7.29 -15.11 10.55
CA GLN A 79 -7.77 -16.18 11.43
C GLN A 79 -6.77 -16.54 12.55
N ARG A 80 -5.47 -16.36 12.31
CA ARG A 80 -4.40 -16.65 13.29
C ARG A 80 -4.02 -15.45 14.13
N TYR A 81 -4.25 -14.24 13.61
CA TYR A 81 -3.89 -12.97 14.23
C TYR A 81 -5.08 -12.00 14.15
N PRO A 82 -6.11 -12.18 14.99
CA PRO A 82 -7.32 -11.36 14.94
C PRO A 82 -7.06 -9.89 15.30
N ASP A 83 -5.94 -9.58 15.97
CA ASP A 83 -5.55 -8.22 16.34
C ASP A 83 -4.96 -7.41 15.17
N ILE A 84 -4.81 -7.99 13.98
CA ILE A 84 -4.35 -7.25 12.80
C ILE A 84 -5.47 -6.33 12.33
N MET A 85 -5.27 -5.02 12.56
CA MET A 85 -6.19 -4.00 12.07
C MET A 85 -6.08 -3.82 10.56
N PRO A 86 -7.16 -3.40 9.87
CA PRO A 86 -7.14 -3.06 8.45
C PRO A 86 -6.05 -2.05 8.07
N THR A 87 -5.75 -1.09 8.96
CA THR A 87 -4.69 -0.08 8.75
C THR A 87 -3.26 -0.62 8.83
N TYR A 88 -3.08 -1.87 9.29
CA TYR A 88 -1.76 -2.53 9.31
C TYR A 88 -1.46 -3.23 7.99
N ILE A 89 -2.42 -3.19 7.07
CA ILE A 89 -2.32 -3.71 5.72
C ILE A 89 -1.72 -2.63 4.83
N VAL A 90 -0.42 -2.72 4.55
CA VAL A 90 0.37 -1.66 3.91
C VAL A 90 1.29 -2.21 2.83
N GLY A 91 1.62 -1.36 1.85
CA GLY A 91 2.64 -1.62 0.84
C GLY A 91 4.04 -1.27 1.35
N HIS A 92 5.07 -1.68 0.61
CA HIS A 92 6.43 -1.26 0.94
C HIS A 92 6.65 0.23 0.72
N SER A 93 5.96 0.83 -0.25
CA SER A 93 5.92 2.29 -0.47
C SER A 93 5.52 3.06 0.80
N ASP A 94 4.60 2.52 1.62
CA ASP A 94 4.08 3.21 2.81
C ASP A 94 5.06 3.22 4.00
N ILE A 95 5.99 2.27 4.01
CA ILE A 95 6.98 2.10 5.07
C ILE A 95 8.33 2.69 4.65
N ALA A 96 8.71 2.53 3.38
CA ALA A 96 10.02 2.87 2.84
C ALA A 96 9.90 4.00 1.80
N ILE A 97 9.34 5.13 2.24
CA ILE A 97 9.07 6.34 1.45
C ILE A 97 10.33 6.77 0.68
N GLY A 98 10.17 7.07 -0.61
CA GLY A 98 11.24 7.48 -1.53
C GLY A 98 12.22 6.37 -1.93
N ARG A 99 12.29 5.25 -1.18
CA ARG A 99 13.18 4.12 -1.45
C ARG A 99 12.51 2.98 -2.20
N LYS A 100 11.20 2.81 -2.01
CA LYS A 100 10.40 1.72 -2.57
C LYS A 100 9.11 2.26 -3.17
N SER A 101 8.65 1.61 -4.23
CA SER A 101 7.39 1.93 -4.91
C SER A 101 6.46 0.71 -5.02
N ASP A 102 6.95 -0.48 -4.70
CA ASP A 102 6.18 -1.72 -4.66
C ASP A 102 5.11 -1.68 -3.56
N PRO A 103 3.89 -2.19 -3.82
CA PRO A 103 3.46 -3.03 -4.95
C PRO A 103 3.01 -2.24 -6.21
N GLU A 104 3.35 -0.96 -6.30
CA GLU A 104 3.02 -0.05 -7.40
C GLU A 104 1.51 0.23 -7.59
N ALA A 105 1.18 1.10 -8.56
CA ALA A 105 -0.19 1.55 -8.82
C ALA A 105 -1.10 0.47 -9.44
N ALA A 106 -0.53 -0.62 -9.96
CA ALA A 106 -1.34 -1.71 -10.53
C ALA A 106 -1.88 -2.69 -9.48
N PHE A 107 -1.42 -2.60 -8.22
CA PHE A 107 -1.85 -3.51 -7.17
C PHE A 107 -3.28 -3.20 -6.72
N PRO A 108 -4.21 -4.15 -6.69
CA PRO A 108 -5.63 -3.84 -6.58
C PRO A 108 -6.09 -3.64 -5.12
N TRP A 109 -5.65 -2.56 -4.45
CA TRP A 109 -5.97 -2.29 -3.04
C TRP A 109 -7.48 -2.25 -2.76
N LYS A 110 -8.26 -1.59 -3.62
CA LYS A 110 -9.72 -1.53 -3.49
C LYS A 110 -10.36 -2.93 -3.60
N GLU A 111 -9.83 -3.80 -4.45
CA GLU A 111 -10.32 -5.18 -4.60
C GLU A 111 -10.03 -6.01 -3.34
N LEU A 112 -8.86 -5.85 -2.73
CA LEU A 112 -8.54 -6.47 -1.44
C LEU A 112 -9.48 -5.96 -0.35
N TYR A 113 -9.73 -4.66 -0.29
CA TYR A 113 -10.67 -4.08 0.69
C TYR A 113 -12.09 -4.63 0.53
N MET A 114 -12.58 -4.78 -0.70
CA MET A 114 -13.89 -5.42 -0.96
C MET A 114 -13.95 -6.88 -0.48
N ALA A 115 -12.80 -7.56 -0.41
CA ALA A 115 -12.66 -8.90 0.19
C ALA A 115 -12.44 -8.88 1.71
N GLY A 116 -12.59 -7.73 2.38
CA GLY A 116 -12.38 -7.55 3.82
C GLY A 116 -10.91 -7.42 4.22
N ILE A 117 -10.01 -7.11 3.28
CA ILE A 117 -8.57 -7.02 3.52
C ILE A 117 -8.10 -5.59 3.38
N GLY A 118 -7.63 -5.03 4.48
CA GLY A 118 -6.99 -3.72 4.52
C GLY A 118 -7.95 -2.54 4.61
N ALA A 119 -7.37 -1.36 4.73
CA ALA A 119 -8.11 -0.12 4.90
C ALA A 119 -8.43 0.52 3.54
N TRP A 120 -9.64 1.06 3.44
CA TRP A 120 -10.07 1.92 2.34
C TRP A 120 -11.12 2.94 2.81
N TYR A 121 -11.30 4.00 2.03
CA TYR A 121 -12.28 5.06 2.30
C TYR A 121 -13.62 4.76 1.60
N ASP A 122 -14.69 5.37 2.09
CA ASP A 122 -16.01 5.32 1.45
C ASP A 122 -16.23 6.58 0.60
N ASP A 123 -16.94 6.45 -0.53
CA ASP A 123 -17.07 7.52 -1.52
C ASP A 123 -17.99 8.67 -1.05
N GLU A 124 -19.05 8.39 -0.30
CA GLU A 124 -19.99 9.42 0.19
C GLU A 124 -19.32 10.48 1.11
N PRO A 125 -18.62 10.10 2.20
CA PRO A 125 -17.86 11.07 3.01
C PRO A 125 -16.81 11.86 2.23
N LYS A 126 -16.31 11.33 1.11
CA LYS A 126 -15.29 11.98 0.29
C LYS A 126 -15.79 13.27 -0.33
N ASN A 127 -17.01 13.25 -0.85
CA ASN A 127 -17.61 14.42 -1.50
C ASN A 127 -17.72 15.59 -0.52
N HIS A 128 -18.13 15.33 0.73
CA HIS A 128 -18.22 16.35 1.77
C HIS A 128 -16.86 17.01 2.06
N TYR A 129 -15.81 16.22 2.23
CA TYR A 129 -14.47 16.74 2.46
C TYR A 129 -13.91 17.49 1.23
N GLN A 130 -14.21 17.04 0.01
CA GLN A 130 -13.80 17.74 -1.21
C GLN A 130 -14.46 19.11 -1.33
N GLU A 131 -15.75 19.22 -1.04
CA GLU A 131 -16.46 20.50 -0.99
C GLU A 131 -15.88 21.45 0.07
N GLN A 132 -15.59 20.92 1.25
CA GLN A 132 -14.98 21.69 2.34
C GLN A 132 -13.59 22.20 1.94
N PHE A 133 -12.72 21.33 1.42
CA PHE A 133 -11.34 21.68 1.10
C PHE A 133 -11.19 22.52 -0.16
N SER A 134 -12.19 22.51 -1.05
CA SER A 134 -12.27 23.46 -2.17
C SER A 134 -12.44 24.90 -1.68
N LYS A 135 -13.05 25.11 -0.51
CA LYS A 135 -13.24 26.43 0.11
C LYS A 135 -12.14 26.78 1.10
N ASN A 136 -11.68 25.80 1.87
CA ASN A 136 -10.68 25.98 2.92
C ASN A 136 -9.71 24.80 2.97
N PHE A 137 -8.65 24.90 2.18
CA PHE A 137 -7.66 23.84 2.04
C PHE A 137 -6.83 23.67 3.33
N PRO A 138 -6.58 22.44 3.82
CA PRO A 138 -5.81 22.23 5.04
C PRO A 138 -4.35 22.65 4.84
N SER A 139 -3.77 23.27 5.86
CA SER A 139 -2.34 23.60 5.83
C SER A 139 -1.48 22.34 5.81
N GLN A 140 -0.29 22.43 5.21
CA GLN A 140 0.68 21.32 5.15
C GLN A 140 0.96 20.70 6.53
N LYS A 141 1.04 21.52 7.59
CA LYS A 141 1.22 21.05 8.97
C LYS A 141 0.09 20.11 9.42
N LYS A 142 -1.16 20.43 9.08
CA LYS A 142 -2.32 19.57 9.41
C LYS A 142 -2.31 18.28 8.61
N VAL A 143 -1.92 18.34 7.33
CA VAL A 143 -1.79 17.13 6.49
C VAL A 143 -0.70 16.21 7.03
N LEU A 144 0.46 16.75 7.38
CA LEU A 144 1.56 15.98 7.98
C LEU A 144 1.16 15.34 9.31
N SER A 145 0.40 16.04 10.16
CA SER A 145 -0.08 15.46 11.42
C SER A 145 -1.05 14.31 11.19
N LYS A 146 -1.93 14.41 10.18
CA LYS A 146 -2.86 13.36 9.79
C LYS A 146 -2.13 12.17 9.14
N LEU A 147 -1.17 12.40 8.23
CA LEU A 147 -0.32 11.33 7.68
C LEU A 147 0.45 10.58 8.77
N LYS A 148 1.01 11.31 9.74
CA LYS A 148 1.67 10.72 10.90
C LYS A 148 0.71 9.91 11.78
N CYS A 149 -0.52 10.40 11.96
CA CYS A 149 -1.57 9.71 12.71
C CYS A 149 -1.96 8.39 12.02
N TYR A 150 -2.12 8.42 10.69
CA TYR A 150 -2.40 7.21 9.90
C TYR A 150 -1.25 6.19 10.01
N GLY A 151 -0.02 6.71 10.10
CA GLY A 151 1.15 5.91 10.44
C GLY A 151 2.35 6.15 9.54
N TYR A 152 2.32 7.08 8.58
CA TYR A 152 3.47 7.39 7.72
C TYR A 152 4.64 7.99 8.51
N ASP A 153 5.86 7.72 8.04
CA ASP A 153 7.04 8.40 8.58
C ASP A 153 7.19 9.76 7.89
N ILE A 154 7.26 10.82 8.70
CA ILE A 154 7.38 12.20 8.22
C ILE A 154 8.78 12.78 8.43
N SER A 155 9.74 11.96 8.89
CA SER A 155 11.11 12.40 9.22
C SER A 155 11.88 12.95 8.02
N SER A 156 11.62 12.43 6.82
CA SER A 156 12.29 12.84 5.58
C SER A 156 11.70 14.09 4.92
N VAL A 157 10.61 14.67 5.45
CA VAL A 157 9.88 15.79 4.82
C VAL A 157 10.73 17.05 4.66
N CYS A 158 11.77 17.24 5.49
CA CYS A 158 12.68 18.38 5.40
C CYS A 158 13.68 18.29 4.24
N ILE A 159 13.76 17.14 3.55
CA ILE A 159 14.59 16.94 2.36
C ILE A 159 13.80 17.42 1.13
N GLU A 160 14.50 17.94 0.12
CA GLU A 160 13.92 18.56 -1.09
C GLU A 160 12.78 17.76 -1.73
N THR A 161 12.92 16.43 -1.87
CA THR A 161 11.88 15.56 -2.46
C THR A 161 10.98 14.88 -1.43
N GLY A 162 11.30 14.98 -0.14
CA GLY A 162 10.73 14.11 0.90
C GLY A 162 9.22 14.27 1.07
N TYR A 163 8.70 15.51 0.97
CA TYR A 163 7.26 15.74 1.00
C TYR A 163 6.55 15.13 -0.22
N LYS A 164 7.12 15.31 -1.42
CA LYS A 164 6.58 14.75 -2.66
C LYS A 164 6.57 13.23 -2.64
N ASP A 165 7.64 12.61 -2.16
CA ASP A 165 7.77 11.16 -2.03
C ASP A 165 6.76 10.58 -1.03
N LEU A 166 6.50 11.30 0.06
CA LEU A 166 5.50 10.93 1.06
C LEU A 166 4.08 10.95 0.48
N ILE A 167 3.71 12.02 -0.23
CA ILE A 167 2.40 12.12 -0.89
C ILE A 167 2.27 11.06 -1.98
N ARG A 168 3.33 10.81 -2.76
CA ARG A 168 3.36 9.77 -3.78
C ARG A 168 3.12 8.38 -3.18
N ALA A 169 3.76 8.06 -2.05
CA ALA A 169 3.54 6.79 -1.36
C ALA A 169 2.07 6.59 -0.99
N PHE A 170 1.44 7.62 -0.43
CA PHE A 170 0.01 7.61 -0.10
C PHE A 170 -0.88 7.43 -1.34
N GLN A 171 -0.56 8.12 -2.44
CA GLN A 171 -1.29 7.99 -3.71
C GLN A 171 -1.18 6.57 -4.29
N LEU A 172 0.01 5.96 -4.29
CA LEU A 172 0.21 4.58 -4.78
C LEU A 172 -0.66 3.54 -4.04
N HIS A 173 -1.10 3.87 -2.82
CA HIS A 173 -2.03 3.05 -2.06
C HIS A 173 -3.48 3.46 -2.33
N PHE A 174 -3.86 4.72 -2.09
CA PHE A 174 -5.26 5.14 -1.99
C PHE A 174 -5.82 5.91 -3.21
N ARG A 175 -4.98 6.33 -4.17
CA ARG A 175 -5.40 6.95 -5.43
C ARG A 175 -4.42 6.63 -6.56
N GLN A 176 -4.62 5.46 -7.16
CA GLN A 176 -3.66 4.84 -8.07
C GLN A 176 -3.75 5.41 -9.49
N GLU A 177 -4.81 6.15 -9.80
CA GLU A 177 -5.03 6.86 -11.05
C GLU A 177 -4.03 8.03 -11.23
N ASN A 178 -3.56 8.63 -10.14
CA ASN A 178 -2.61 9.73 -10.17
C ASN A 178 -1.71 9.78 -8.93
N TYR A 179 -0.44 9.39 -9.14
CA TYR A 179 0.62 9.29 -8.13
C TYR A 179 1.80 10.26 -8.36
N ASN A 180 1.50 11.48 -8.84
CA ASN A 180 2.49 12.52 -9.16
C ASN A 180 3.21 13.14 -7.92
N GLY A 181 2.80 12.78 -6.70
CA GLY A 181 3.33 13.32 -5.44
C GLY A 181 2.82 14.71 -5.07
N ILE A 182 1.81 15.22 -5.77
CA ILE A 182 1.20 16.53 -5.50
C ILE A 182 -0.02 16.34 -4.60
N LEU A 183 -0.08 17.11 -3.51
CA LEU A 183 -1.24 17.14 -2.63
C LEU A 183 -2.33 18.01 -3.28
N ASP A 184 -3.50 17.41 -3.51
CA ASP A 184 -4.70 18.09 -4.00
C ASP A 184 -5.91 17.84 -3.08
N VAL A 185 -7.06 18.39 -3.47
CA VAL A 185 -8.33 18.33 -2.70
C VAL A 185 -8.78 16.90 -2.47
N GLU A 186 -8.62 16.02 -3.46
CA GLU A 186 -9.03 14.63 -3.36
C GLU A 186 -8.13 13.85 -2.39
N ILE A 187 -6.81 14.00 -2.49
CA ILE A 187 -5.88 13.33 -1.57
C ILE A 187 -6.05 13.80 -0.14
N ALA A 188 -6.26 15.11 0.06
CA ALA A 188 -6.57 15.64 1.37
C ALA A 188 -7.88 15.05 1.92
N ALA A 189 -8.93 14.96 1.10
CA ALA A 189 -10.20 14.35 1.49
C ALA A 189 -10.05 12.88 1.88
N ILE A 190 -9.41 12.07 1.02
CA ILE A 190 -9.15 10.65 1.28
C ILE A 190 -8.44 10.45 2.62
N LEU A 191 -7.37 11.23 2.88
CA LEU A 191 -6.64 11.14 4.14
C LEU A 191 -7.53 11.43 5.36
N TYR A 192 -8.37 12.46 5.30
CA TYR A 192 -9.22 12.82 6.43
C TYR A 192 -10.28 11.77 6.71
N ILE A 193 -10.92 11.21 5.67
CA ILE A 193 -11.88 10.11 5.82
C ILE A 193 -11.23 8.89 6.43
N LEU A 194 -10.03 8.53 5.98
CA LEU A 194 -9.29 7.40 6.54
C LEU A 194 -8.99 7.62 8.02
N ILE A 195 -8.65 8.84 8.42
CA ILE A 195 -8.44 9.18 9.82
C ILE A 195 -9.74 9.05 10.61
N ASP A 196 -10.84 9.62 10.15
CA ASP A 196 -12.11 9.55 10.87
C ASP A 196 -12.65 8.12 10.98
N LYS A 197 -12.43 7.30 9.93
CA LYS A 197 -12.92 5.92 9.87
C LYS A 197 -12.12 4.96 10.75
N TYR A 198 -10.80 5.12 10.82
CA TYR A 198 -9.92 4.14 11.47
C TYR A 198 -9.20 4.66 12.72
N PHE A 199 -9.28 5.96 13.01
CA PHE A 199 -8.67 6.62 14.16
C PHE A 199 -9.62 7.68 14.77
N PRO A 200 -10.83 7.30 15.21
CA PRO A 200 -11.82 8.21 15.79
C PRO A 200 -11.42 8.79 17.15
#